data_AF-A0A1I5L3S2-F1
#
_entry.id   AF-A0A1I5L3S2-F1
#
_cell.length_a   1.000
_cell.length_b   1.000
_cell.length_c   1.000
_cell.angle_alpha   90.00
_cell.angle_beta   90.00
_cell.angle_gamma   90.00
#
_symmetry.space_group_name_H-M   'P 1'
#
loop_
_entity.id
_entity.type
_entity.pdbx_description
1 polymer ?
#
loop_
_entity_poly.entity_id
_entity_poly.type
_entity_poly.pdbx_seq_one_letter_code
_entity_poly.pdbx_strand_id
1 'polypeptide(L)'
;MGERAGSAAQWARLLDGLETDCGTCGGTGTTPNERWVEWHRRAGELVAVAQAARRAHELRPARGAVPVTVPDLPMAGEPAIVTAVERAIDDHMRARPAEPEEDTCPACRGLGRELTAAGREFTDLLARHGFVRRAGADRPEGPD
;
A
#
# COMPACT_ATOMS: atom_id res chain seq x y z
N MET A 1 -46.43 21.82 -7.27
CA MET A 1 -45.23 21.61 -6.42
C MET A 1 -44.39 20.37 -6.83
N GLY A 2 -44.44 19.91 -8.09
CA GLY A 2 -43.72 18.70 -8.54
C GLY A 2 -42.42 18.93 -9.34
N GLU A 3 -42.24 20.10 -9.97
CA GLU A 3 -41.09 20.36 -10.87
C GLU A 3 -39.76 20.56 -10.14
N ARG A 4 -39.76 21.13 -8.93
CA ARG A 4 -38.52 21.35 -8.16
C ARG A 4 -37.87 20.04 -7.69
N ALA A 5 -38.67 19.04 -7.33
CA ALA A 5 -38.18 17.72 -6.93
C ALA A 5 -37.60 16.94 -8.12
N GLY A 6 -38.24 17.05 -9.30
CA GLY A 6 -37.71 16.48 -10.55
C GLY A 6 -36.38 17.09 -10.95
N SER A 7 -36.24 18.41 -10.81
CA SER A 7 -34.97 19.12 -11.07
C SER A 7 -33.86 18.71 -10.10
N ALA A 8 -34.14 18.62 -8.79
CA ALA A 8 -33.12 18.24 -7.80
C ALA A 8 -32.59 16.81 -8.01
N ALA A 9 -33.48 15.86 -8.30
CA ALA A 9 -33.08 14.48 -8.59
C ALA A 9 -32.29 14.37 -9.91
N GLN A 10 -32.61 15.19 -10.89
CA GLN A 10 -31.88 15.24 -12.16
C GLN A 10 -30.48 15.84 -11.99
N TRP A 11 -30.35 16.91 -11.20
CA TRP A 11 -29.06 17.48 -10.83
C TRP A 11 -28.20 16.51 -10.03
N ALA A 12 -28.78 15.79 -9.08
CA ALA A 12 -28.06 14.77 -8.31
C ALA A 12 -27.46 13.68 -9.22
N ARG A 13 -28.25 13.16 -10.18
CA ARG A 13 -27.76 12.17 -11.15
C ARG A 13 -26.69 12.72 -12.09
N LEU A 14 -26.81 13.98 -12.48
CA LEU A 14 -25.78 14.62 -13.30
C LEU A 14 -24.47 14.69 -12.52
N LEU A 15 -24.50 15.20 -11.28
CA LEU A 15 -23.33 15.35 -10.42
C LEU A 15 -22.66 14.00 -10.14
N ASP A 16 -23.44 12.96 -9.89
CA ASP A 16 -22.96 11.59 -9.71
C ASP A 16 -22.21 11.04 -10.95
N GLY A 17 -22.58 11.50 -12.14
CA GLY A 17 -21.92 11.10 -13.40
C GLY A 17 -20.66 11.91 -13.76
N LEU A 18 -20.33 12.97 -13.03
CA LEU A 18 -19.17 13.83 -13.34
C LEU A 18 -17.86 13.26 -12.81
N GLU A 19 -17.92 12.48 -11.75
CA GLU A 19 -16.76 11.91 -11.08
C GLU A 19 -16.89 10.40 -10.99
N THR A 20 -15.77 9.72 -10.98
CA THR A 20 -15.69 8.28 -10.72
C THR A 20 -14.56 8.01 -9.74
N ASP A 21 -14.54 6.82 -9.17
CA ASP A 21 -13.43 6.40 -8.33
C ASP A 21 -12.14 6.42 -9.16
N CYS A 22 -11.08 6.96 -8.57
CA CYS A 22 -9.76 6.96 -9.19
C CYS A 22 -9.34 5.51 -9.50
N GLY A 23 -9.04 5.22 -10.77
CA GLY A 23 -8.70 3.86 -11.20
C GLY A 23 -7.41 3.31 -10.58
N THR A 24 -6.53 4.18 -10.09
CA THR A 24 -5.27 3.80 -9.43
C THR A 24 -5.45 3.40 -7.97
N CYS A 25 -6.23 4.17 -7.19
CA CYS A 25 -6.42 3.93 -5.75
C CYS A 25 -7.79 3.32 -5.41
N GLY A 26 -8.68 3.14 -6.37
CA GLY A 26 -10.01 2.56 -6.15
C GLY A 26 -10.91 3.38 -5.22
N GLY A 27 -10.70 4.71 -5.14
CA GLY A 27 -11.53 5.59 -4.31
C GLY A 27 -10.92 5.99 -2.97
N THR A 28 -9.83 5.37 -2.51
CA THR A 28 -9.27 5.64 -1.17
C THR A 28 -8.52 6.97 -1.06
N GLY A 29 -7.98 7.46 -2.18
CA GLY A 29 -7.09 8.62 -2.21
C GLY A 29 -5.64 8.27 -1.80
N THR A 30 -5.37 7.04 -1.40
CA THR A 30 -4.05 6.59 -0.96
C THR A 30 -3.59 5.37 -1.76
N THR A 31 -2.27 5.20 -1.89
CA THR A 31 -1.67 4.03 -2.51
C THR A 31 -0.61 3.43 -1.58
N PRO A 32 -0.43 2.10 -1.58
CA PRO A 32 0.59 1.47 -0.74
C PRO A 32 1.98 2.06 -1.00
N ASN A 33 2.71 2.38 0.06
CA ASN A 33 4.09 2.82 -0.05
C ASN A 33 4.98 1.63 -0.43
N GLU A 34 5.78 1.78 -1.50
CA GLU A 34 6.59 0.68 -2.03
C GLU A 34 7.59 0.11 -1.02
N ARG A 35 8.13 0.95 -0.13
CA ARG A 35 9.09 0.51 0.91
C ARG A 35 8.41 -0.38 1.93
N TRP A 36 7.16 -0.06 2.27
CA TRP A 36 6.34 -0.88 3.15
C TRP A 36 5.89 -2.18 2.49
N VAL A 37 5.53 -2.15 1.21
CA VAL A 37 5.24 -3.38 0.45
C VAL A 37 6.44 -4.33 0.46
N GLU A 38 7.64 -3.80 0.22
CA GLU A 38 8.88 -4.57 0.27
C GLU A 38 9.17 -5.13 1.66
N TRP A 39 8.99 -4.31 2.69
CA TRP A 39 9.17 -4.73 4.08
C TRP A 39 8.22 -5.89 4.44
N HIS A 40 6.93 -5.77 4.12
CA HIS A 40 5.96 -6.83 4.34
C HIS A 40 6.25 -8.10 3.54
N ARG A 41 6.72 -7.98 2.29
CA ARG A 41 7.15 -9.12 1.48
C ARG A 41 8.26 -9.91 2.20
N ARG A 42 9.29 -9.20 2.69
CA ARG A 42 10.41 -9.83 3.40
C ARG A 42 9.98 -10.43 4.75
N ALA A 43 9.05 -9.80 5.46
CA ALA A 43 8.44 -10.39 6.65
C ALA A 43 7.75 -11.72 6.32
N GLY A 44 7.00 -11.78 5.21
CA GLY A 44 6.34 -12.99 4.74
C GLY A 44 7.32 -14.12 4.40
N GLU A 45 8.47 -13.80 3.80
CA GLU A 45 9.54 -14.78 3.54
C GLU A 45 10.09 -15.40 4.82
N LEU A 46 10.35 -14.59 5.86
CA LEU A 46 10.80 -15.08 7.16
C LEU A 46 9.78 -16.01 7.82
N VAL A 47 8.49 -15.66 7.73
CA VAL A 47 7.39 -16.52 8.21
C VAL A 47 7.37 -17.85 7.45
N ALA A 48 7.53 -17.83 6.13
CA ALA A 48 7.55 -19.04 5.32
C ALA A 48 8.72 -19.96 5.70
N VAL A 49 9.91 -19.41 5.95
CA VAL A 49 11.07 -20.15 6.45
C VAL A 49 10.78 -20.79 7.81
N ALA A 50 10.21 -20.03 8.74
CA ALA A 50 9.86 -20.55 10.07
C ALA A 50 8.86 -21.70 9.99
N GLN A 51 7.83 -21.57 9.14
CA GLN A 51 6.86 -22.64 8.91
C GLN A 51 7.49 -23.87 8.25
N ALA A 52 8.42 -23.69 7.31
CA ALA A 52 9.14 -24.78 6.68
C ALA A 52 10.03 -25.53 7.69
N ALA A 53 10.74 -24.81 8.55
CA ALA A 53 11.55 -25.39 9.61
C ALA A 53 10.70 -26.21 10.59
N ARG A 54 9.53 -25.69 11.01
CA ARG A 54 8.57 -26.40 11.85
C ARG A 54 8.13 -27.72 11.21
N ARG A 55 7.70 -27.69 9.95
CA ARG A 55 7.29 -28.90 9.22
C ARG A 55 8.42 -29.92 9.10
N ALA A 56 9.65 -29.47 8.83
CA ALA A 56 10.81 -30.36 8.74
C ALA A 56 11.12 -31.02 10.10
N HIS A 57 10.95 -30.29 11.21
CA HIS A 57 11.08 -30.84 12.55
C HIS A 57 10.00 -31.89 12.85
N GLU A 58 8.74 -31.63 12.48
CA GLU A 58 7.61 -32.56 12.67
C GLU A 58 7.75 -33.83 11.82
N LEU A 59 8.32 -33.71 10.61
CA LEU A 59 8.57 -34.84 9.71
C LEU A 59 9.84 -35.64 10.06
N ARG A 60 10.62 -35.20 11.06
CA ARG A 60 11.81 -35.92 11.49
C ARG A 60 11.36 -37.24 12.14
N PRO A 61 11.65 -38.42 11.53
CA PRO A 61 11.27 -39.68 12.15
C PRO A 61 11.95 -39.79 13.50
N ALA A 62 11.24 -40.31 14.50
CA ALA A 62 11.79 -40.62 15.82
C ALA A 62 12.93 -41.62 15.65
N ARG A 63 14.15 -41.13 15.43
CA ARG A 63 15.35 -41.96 15.45
C ARG A 63 15.42 -42.51 16.86
N GLY A 64 15.24 -43.83 16.97
CA GLY A 64 15.37 -44.56 18.22
C GLY A 64 16.64 -44.14 18.95
N ALA A 65 16.52 -43.97 20.26
CA ALA A 65 17.61 -43.63 21.15
C ALA A 65 18.78 -44.61 20.94
N VAL A 66 19.87 -44.13 20.34
CA VAL A 66 21.17 -44.77 20.44
C VAL A 66 21.92 -44.00 21.52
N PRO A 67 22.36 -44.64 22.63
CA PRO A 67 23.10 -43.94 23.66
C PRO A 67 24.49 -43.65 23.12
N VAL A 68 24.71 -42.43 22.62
CA VAL A 68 26.05 -41.95 22.29
C VAL A 68 26.62 -41.33 23.58
N THR A 69 27.40 -42.09 24.32
CA THR A 69 28.30 -41.53 25.35
C THR A 69 29.42 -40.79 24.64
N VAL A 70 29.27 -39.47 24.48
CA VAL A 70 30.38 -38.57 24.13
C VAL A 70 30.83 -37.88 25.42
N PRO A 71 32.13 -37.92 25.76
CA PRO A 71 32.66 -37.17 26.91
C PRO A 71 32.63 -35.67 26.63
N ASP A 72 32.22 -34.94 27.67
CA ASP A 72 32.30 -33.49 27.91
C ASP A 72 32.94 -32.65 26.78
N LEU A 73 32.10 -32.13 25.90
CA LEU A 73 32.43 -30.99 25.05
C LEU A 73 31.82 -29.74 25.67
N PRO A 74 32.55 -28.61 25.72
CA PRO A 74 32.06 -27.38 26.30
C PRO A 74 30.76 -27.00 25.58
N MET A 75 29.71 -26.80 26.39
CA MET A 75 28.37 -26.32 26.03
C MET A 75 28.40 -25.56 24.70
N ALA A 76 28.04 -26.27 23.63
CA ALA A 76 28.05 -25.76 22.28
C ALA A 76 27.25 -24.46 22.26
N GLY A 77 27.88 -23.39 21.76
CA GLY A 77 27.18 -22.15 21.46
C GLY A 77 25.93 -22.43 20.63
N GLU A 78 24.96 -21.52 20.70
CA GLU A 78 23.71 -21.62 19.95
C GLU A 78 23.96 -22.09 18.51
N PRO A 79 23.09 -22.97 17.96
CA PRO A 79 23.28 -23.45 16.60
C PRO A 79 23.43 -22.25 15.68
N ALA A 80 24.49 -22.20 14.87
CA ALA A 80 24.79 -21.03 14.01
C ALA A 80 23.60 -20.59 13.13
N ILE A 81 22.68 -21.52 12.83
CA ILE A 81 21.43 -21.27 12.13
C ILE A 81 20.45 -20.44 12.97
N VAL A 82 20.29 -20.74 14.25
CA VAL A 82 19.42 -19.98 15.17
C VAL A 82 19.91 -18.55 15.29
N THR A 83 21.20 -18.36 15.57
CA THR A 83 21.81 -17.02 15.64
C THR A 83 21.70 -16.26 14.31
N ALA A 84 21.82 -16.95 13.16
CA ALA A 84 21.63 -16.33 11.85
C ALA A 84 20.18 -15.88 11.61
N VAL A 85 19.19 -16.67 12.07
CA VAL A 85 17.77 -16.34 11.96
C VAL A 85 17.40 -15.18 12.90
N GLU A 86 17.88 -15.21 14.15
CA GLU A 86 17.67 -14.11 15.10
C GLU A 86 18.24 -12.80 14.57
N ARG A 87 19.47 -12.82 14.05
CA ARG A 87 20.06 -11.66 13.39
C ARG A 87 19.23 -11.19 12.19
N ALA A 88 18.71 -12.10 11.38
CA ALA A 88 17.86 -11.73 10.24
C ALA A 88 16.55 -11.07 10.69
N ILE A 89 15.96 -11.52 11.79
CA ILE A 89 14.76 -10.91 12.40
C ILE A 89 15.10 -9.51 12.93
N ASP A 90 16.18 -9.37 13.69
CA ASP A 90 16.61 -8.08 14.25
C ASP A 90 16.92 -7.06 13.15
N ASP A 91 17.64 -7.50 12.10
CA ASP A 91 17.95 -6.66 10.95
C ASP A 91 16.67 -6.25 10.20
N HIS A 92 15.70 -7.16 10.06
CA HIS A 92 14.40 -6.85 9.46
C HIS A 92 13.59 -5.84 10.29
N MET A 93 13.53 -6.01 11.61
CA MET A 93 12.84 -5.10 12.51
C MET A 93 13.50 -3.71 12.54
N ARG A 94 14.83 -3.66 12.48
CA ARG A 94 15.59 -2.41 12.38
C ARG A 94 15.39 -1.71 11.03
N ALA A 95 15.16 -2.47 9.97
CA ALA A 95 14.89 -1.95 8.62
C ALA A 95 13.43 -1.51 8.40
N ARG A 96 12.62 -1.43 9.46
CA ARG A 96 11.25 -0.92 9.36
C ARG A 96 11.26 0.51 8.79
N PRO A 97 10.47 0.79 7.73
CA PRO A 97 10.38 2.14 7.17
C PRO A 97 9.86 3.14 8.22
N ALA A 98 10.35 4.38 8.14
CA ALA A 98 9.93 5.47 9.04
C ALA A 98 8.75 6.27 8.46
N GLU A 99 8.56 6.17 7.15
CA GLU A 99 7.46 6.76 6.38
C GLU A 99 6.10 6.11 6.74
N PRO A 100 4.97 6.75 6.43
CA PRO A 100 3.67 6.10 6.52
C PRO A 100 3.55 4.89 5.57
N GLU A 101 2.69 3.95 5.93
CA GLU A 101 2.41 2.72 5.14
C GLU A 101 1.74 3.02 3.79
N GLU A 102 1.07 4.15 3.68
CA GLU A 102 0.41 4.61 2.47
C GLU A 102 0.86 6.02 2.10
N ASP A 103 1.03 6.24 0.80
CA ASP A 103 1.29 7.55 0.22
C ASP A 103 -0.01 8.15 -0.35
N THR A 104 -0.02 9.48 -0.50
CA THR A 104 -1.08 10.14 -1.25
C THR A 104 -1.07 9.66 -2.70
N CYS A 105 -2.21 9.23 -3.23
CA CYS A 105 -2.30 8.74 -4.59
C CYS A 105 -1.88 9.87 -5.57
N PRO A 106 -0.86 9.67 -6.42
CA PRO A 106 -0.36 10.71 -7.31
C PRO A 106 -1.33 11.05 -8.46
N ALA A 107 -2.19 10.10 -8.84
CA ALA A 107 -3.16 10.28 -9.92
C ALA A 107 -4.29 11.24 -9.52
N CYS A 108 -4.92 11.02 -8.36
CA CYS A 108 -6.02 11.85 -7.85
C CYS A 108 -5.60 12.85 -6.77
N ARG A 109 -4.30 12.89 -6.42
CA ARG A 109 -3.73 13.78 -5.39
C ARG A 109 -4.45 13.71 -4.04
N GLY A 110 -4.88 12.52 -3.63
CA GLY A 110 -5.57 12.32 -2.35
C GLY A 110 -7.09 12.45 -2.39
N LEU A 111 -7.68 12.84 -3.51
CA LEU A 111 -9.12 13.06 -3.61
C LEU A 111 -9.93 11.75 -3.68
N GLY A 112 -9.31 10.66 -4.10
CA GLY A 112 -9.98 9.38 -4.37
C GLY A 112 -10.88 9.40 -5.62
N ARG A 113 -11.11 10.58 -6.21
CA ARG A 113 -11.99 10.78 -7.36
C ARG A 113 -11.23 11.32 -8.57
N GLU A 114 -11.72 10.99 -9.75
CA GLU A 114 -11.29 11.57 -11.02
C GLU A 114 -12.49 12.00 -11.86
N LEU A 115 -12.31 13.05 -12.66
CA LEU A 115 -13.35 13.48 -13.58
C LEU A 115 -13.60 12.42 -14.67
N THR A 116 -14.86 12.14 -14.95
CA THR A 116 -15.27 11.39 -16.13
C THR A 116 -15.06 12.23 -17.40
N ALA A 117 -15.26 11.65 -18.58
CA ALA A 117 -15.26 12.41 -19.83
C ALA A 117 -16.30 13.55 -19.79
N ALA A 118 -17.51 13.26 -19.31
CA ALA A 118 -18.55 14.26 -19.11
C ALA A 118 -18.15 15.32 -18.05
N GLY A 119 -17.50 14.91 -16.96
CA GLY A 119 -16.96 15.82 -15.94
C GLY A 119 -15.95 16.82 -16.50
N ARG A 120 -15.07 16.38 -17.40
CA ARG A 120 -14.10 17.25 -18.08
C ARG A 120 -14.79 18.24 -19.02
N GLU A 121 -15.72 17.77 -19.85
CA GLU A 121 -16.50 18.64 -20.74
C GLU A 121 -17.30 19.70 -19.97
N PHE A 122 -17.89 19.29 -18.83
CA PHE A 122 -18.61 20.20 -17.95
C PHE A 122 -17.68 21.25 -17.34
N THR A 123 -16.49 20.86 -16.89
CA THR A 123 -15.48 21.78 -16.37
C THR A 123 -15.03 22.78 -17.44
N ASP A 124 -14.84 22.33 -18.69
CA ASP A 124 -14.52 23.21 -19.82
C ASP A 124 -15.67 24.18 -20.16
N LEU A 125 -16.92 23.73 -20.05
CA LEU A 125 -18.08 24.60 -20.19
C LEU A 125 -18.08 25.69 -19.11
N LEU A 126 -17.90 25.31 -17.84
CA LEU A 126 -17.83 26.27 -16.73
C LEU A 126 -16.69 27.27 -16.91
N ALA A 127 -15.52 26.82 -17.38
CA ALA A 127 -14.37 27.67 -17.63
C ALA A 127 -14.63 28.70 -18.73
N ARG A 128 -15.27 28.29 -19.83
CA ARG A 128 -15.64 29.21 -20.94
C ARG A 128 -16.59 30.32 -20.51
N HIS A 129 -17.40 30.08 -19.48
CA HIS A 129 -18.31 31.07 -18.92
C HIS A 129 -17.74 31.81 -17.70
N GLY A 130 -16.47 31.57 -17.34
CA GLY A 130 -15.79 32.27 -16.25
C GLY A 130 -16.15 31.79 -14.84
N PHE A 131 -16.84 30.66 -14.70
CA PHE A 131 -17.21 30.11 -13.39
C PHE A 131 -16.02 29.44 -12.68
N VAL A 132 -15.04 28.95 -13.43
CA VAL A 132 -13.81 28.33 -12.89
C VAL A 132 -12.58 28.79 -13.67
N ARG A 133 -11.45 28.96 -12.98
CA ARG A 133 -10.17 29.24 -13.65
C ARG A 133 -9.55 27.93 -14.13
N ARG A 134 -9.04 27.90 -15.37
CA ARG A 134 -8.20 26.78 -15.83
C ARG A 134 -6.92 26.75 -14.99
N ALA A 135 -6.68 25.65 -14.30
CA ALA A 135 -5.41 25.42 -13.63
C ALA A 135 -4.28 25.44 -14.68
N GLY A 136 -3.45 26.48 -14.67
CA GLY A 136 -2.29 26.62 -15.56
C GLY A 136 -2.25 27.85 -16.47
N ALA A 137 -3.29 28.69 -16.51
CA ALA A 137 -3.31 29.85 -17.42
C ALA A 137 -2.77 31.16 -16.80
N ASP A 138 -2.16 31.14 -15.61
CA ASP A 138 -1.72 32.37 -14.93
C ASP A 138 -0.53 32.09 -14.01
N ARG A 139 0.63 31.75 -14.60
CA ARG A 139 1.91 32.04 -13.95
C ARG A 139 2.49 33.23 -14.71
N PRO A 140 2.53 34.43 -14.11
CA PRO A 140 3.22 35.55 -14.75
C PRO A 140 4.70 35.17 -14.88
N GLU A 141 5.19 35.06 -16.11
CA GLU A 141 6.62 35.15 -16.40
C GLU A 141 7.05 36.56 -16.00
N GLY A 142 7.64 36.67 -14.81
CA GLY A 142 8.33 37.89 -14.40
C GLY A 142 9.59 38.07 -15.25
N PRO A 143 9.90 39.28 -15.73
CA PRO A 143 11.15 39.54 -16.44
C PRO A 143 12.32 39.58 -15.45
N ASP A 144 13.42 38.91 -15.81
CA ASP A 144 14.77 39.15 -15.26
C ASP A 144 15.30 40.53 -15.70
#